data_AF-A0A4R9G5X5-F1
#
_entry.id   AF-A0A4R9G5X5-F1
#
_cell.length_a   1.000
_cell.length_b   1.000
_cell.length_c   1.000
_cell.angle_alpha   90.00
_cell.angle_beta   90.00
_cell.angle_gamma   90.00
#
_symmetry.space_group_name_H-M   'P 1'
#
loop_
_entity.id
_entity.type
_entity.pdbx_description
1 polymer ?
#
loop_
_entity_poly.entity_id
_entity_poly.type
_entity_poly.pdbx_seq_one_letter_code
_entity_poly.pdbx_strand_id
1 'polypeptide(L)'
;MKYTFLFLLIALFSFLSNCYTVDEEFYSFEESSARLLTAYSLKDMECSSNRNITSLIPGRSRKKDIDNCVTSIGFEKCSFWTQAGDPVPFACKAIEYRK
;
A
#
# COMPACT_ATOMS: atom_id res chain seq x y z
N MET A 1 37.09 -30.32 -9.72
CA MET A 1 35.87 -30.29 -10.55
C MET A 1 34.61 -30.88 -9.88
N LYS A 2 34.63 -31.31 -8.61
CA LYS A 2 33.45 -31.92 -7.94
C LYS A 2 32.50 -30.90 -7.29
N TYR A 3 33.03 -29.78 -6.81
CA TYR A 3 32.26 -28.75 -6.09
C TYR A 3 31.54 -27.77 -7.02
N THR A 4 32.04 -27.57 -8.24
CA THR A 4 31.46 -26.63 -9.21
C THR A 4 30.06 -27.02 -9.64
N PHE A 5 29.78 -28.33 -9.78
CA PHE A 5 28.45 -28.84 -10.11
C PHE A 5 27.45 -28.70 -8.94
N LEU A 6 27.94 -28.86 -7.70
CA LEU A 6 27.12 -28.68 -6.49
C LEU A 6 26.68 -27.21 -6.32
N PHE A 7 27.59 -26.25 -6.56
CA PHE A 7 27.27 -24.83 -6.53
C PHE A 7 26.24 -24.44 -7.59
N LEU A 8 26.32 -25.05 -8.78
CA LEU A 8 25.38 -24.80 -9.88
C LEU A 8 23.97 -25.33 -9.55
N LEU A 9 23.88 -26.48 -8.90
CA LEU A 9 22.61 -27.05 -8.42
C LEU A 9 21.98 -26.21 -7.31
N ILE A 10 22.77 -25.74 -6.33
CA ILE A 10 22.27 -24.87 -5.25
C ILE A 10 21.74 -23.55 -5.82
N ALA A 11 22.48 -22.94 -6.77
CA ALA A 11 22.02 -21.74 -7.44
C ALA A 11 20.72 -21.97 -8.20
N LEU A 12 20.57 -23.09 -8.92
CA LEU A 12 19.35 -23.43 -9.65
C LEU A 12 18.14 -23.60 -8.72
N PHE A 13 18.33 -24.22 -7.55
CA PHE A 13 17.27 -24.38 -6.54
C PHE A 13 16.81 -23.04 -5.94
N SER A 14 17.72 -22.07 -5.75
CA SER A 14 17.37 -20.73 -5.27
C SER A 14 16.55 -19.91 -6.28
N PHE A 15 16.68 -20.19 -7.58
CA PHE A 15 15.85 -19.54 -8.61
C PHE A 15 14.45 -20.15 -8.73
N LEU A 16 14.27 -21.42 -8.34
CA LEU A 16 12.99 -22.14 -8.44
C LEU A 16 12.06 -21.90 -7.22
N SER A 17 12.56 -21.35 -6.11
CA SER A 17 11.76 -21.12 -4.90
C SER A 17 10.96 -19.81 -4.88
N ASN A 18 11.07 -18.95 -5.91
CA ASN A 18 10.23 -17.74 -6.03
C ASN A 18 8.94 -18.02 -6.82
N CYS A 19 8.17 -19.01 -6.37
CA CYS A 19 6.80 -19.20 -6.82
C CYS A 19 5.92 -18.16 -6.11
N TYR A 20 6.07 -16.89 -6.50
CA TYR A 20 5.32 -15.77 -5.93
C TYR A 20 3.85 -15.91 -6.39
N THR A 21 2.94 -16.18 -5.46
CA THR A 21 1.52 -16.19 -5.78
C THR A 21 1.03 -14.75 -5.86
N VAL A 22 0.31 -14.42 -6.93
CA VAL A 22 -0.20 -13.06 -7.17
C VAL A 22 -1.06 -12.57 -5.99
N ASP A 23 -1.71 -13.47 -5.25
CA ASP A 23 -2.56 -13.10 -4.10
C ASP A 23 -1.79 -12.54 -2.89
N GLU A 24 -0.49 -12.84 -2.72
CA GLU A 24 0.30 -12.24 -1.64
C GLU A 24 0.62 -10.75 -1.89
N GLU A 25 0.43 -10.25 -3.11
CA GLU A 25 0.65 -8.84 -3.47
C GLU A 25 -0.56 -7.93 -3.21
N PHE A 26 -1.71 -8.47 -2.81
CA PHE A 26 -2.94 -7.71 -2.66
C PHE A 26 -3.44 -7.70 -1.21
N TYR A 27 -3.98 -6.57 -0.79
CA TYR A 27 -4.86 -6.49 0.37
C TYR A 27 -6.31 -6.73 -0.09
N SER A 28 -7.10 -7.32 0.80
CA SER A 28 -8.56 -7.40 0.62
C SER A 28 -9.17 -5.99 0.65
N PHE A 29 -10.44 -5.88 0.24
CA PHE A 29 -11.20 -4.64 0.36
C PHE A 29 -11.23 -4.13 1.81
N GLU A 30 -11.51 -5.01 2.76
CA GLU A 30 -11.63 -4.68 4.18
C GLU A 30 -10.27 -4.21 4.73
N GLU A 31 -9.19 -4.93 4.42
CA GLU A 31 -7.86 -4.58 4.91
C GLU A 31 -7.35 -3.26 4.31
N SER A 32 -7.56 -3.07 3.00
CA SER A 32 -7.25 -1.81 2.31
C SER A 32 -8.01 -0.64 2.95
N SER A 33 -9.32 -0.81 3.16
CA SER A 33 -10.18 0.21 3.74
C SER A 33 -9.76 0.54 5.17
N ALA A 34 -9.53 -0.46 6.02
CA ALA A 34 -9.14 -0.26 7.41
C ALA A 34 -7.82 0.52 7.53
N ARG A 35 -6.81 0.17 6.71
CA ARG A 35 -5.52 0.88 6.69
C ARG A 35 -5.66 2.34 6.29
N LEU A 36 -6.42 2.61 5.23
CA LEU A 36 -6.64 3.97 4.77
C LEU A 36 -7.45 4.80 5.76
N LEU A 37 -8.58 4.27 6.25
CA LEU A 37 -9.40 4.93 7.28
C LEU A 37 -8.57 5.29 8.52
N THR A 38 -7.70 4.38 8.96
CA THR A 38 -6.79 4.60 10.08
C THR A 38 -5.79 5.70 9.78
N ALA A 39 -5.15 5.68 8.61
CA ALA A 39 -4.17 6.69 8.21
C ALA A 39 -4.79 8.10 8.15
N TYR A 40 -5.97 8.23 7.54
CA TYR A 40 -6.72 9.49 7.52
C TYR A 40 -7.08 9.97 8.93
N SER A 41 -7.61 9.07 9.78
CA SER A 41 -8.00 9.42 11.15
C SER A 41 -6.80 9.89 11.99
N LEU A 42 -5.66 9.22 11.85
CA LEU A 42 -4.42 9.62 12.52
C LEU A 42 -3.92 10.99 12.05
N LYS A 43 -3.98 11.25 10.74
CA LYS A 43 -3.59 12.56 10.20
C LYS A 43 -4.54 13.66 10.65
N ASP A 44 -5.84 13.38 10.72
CA ASP A 44 -6.82 14.33 11.26
C ASP A 44 -6.55 14.66 12.73
N MET A 45 -6.24 13.65 13.54
CA MET A 45 -5.81 13.86 14.92
C MET A 45 -4.53 14.70 15.01
N GLU A 46 -3.53 14.41 14.18
CA GLU A 46 -2.26 15.16 14.11
C GLU A 46 -2.50 16.63 13.76
N CYS A 47 -3.39 16.89 12.81
CA CYS A 47 -3.66 18.23 12.29
C CYS A 47 -4.80 18.96 12.99
N SER A 48 -5.38 18.39 14.05
CA SER A 48 -6.54 18.93 14.76
C SER A 48 -7.71 19.24 13.81
N SER A 49 -7.94 18.36 12.84
CA SER A 49 -9.04 18.42 11.88
C SER A 49 -9.99 17.24 12.05
N ASN A 50 -11.16 17.35 11.42
CA ASN A 50 -12.12 16.25 11.34
C ASN A 50 -12.71 16.27 9.93
N ARG A 51 -12.09 15.48 9.04
CA ARG A 51 -12.46 15.42 7.64
C ARG A 51 -13.15 14.09 7.35
N ASN A 52 -14.29 14.17 6.67
CA ASN A 52 -15.00 12.98 6.23
C ASN A 52 -14.26 12.34 5.06
N ILE A 53 -13.98 11.03 5.17
CA ILE A 53 -13.46 10.23 4.07
C ILE A 53 -14.64 9.95 3.13
N THR A 54 -14.60 10.51 1.93
CA THR A 54 -15.73 10.48 0.97
C THR A 54 -15.67 9.33 -0.02
N SER A 55 -14.56 8.60 -0.08
CA SER A 55 -14.39 7.48 -1.00
C SER A 55 -13.57 6.36 -0.40
N LEU A 56 -14.08 5.13 -0.53
CA LEU A 56 -13.33 3.89 -0.29
C LEU A 56 -12.88 3.30 -1.62
N ILE A 57 -11.83 2.49 -1.58
CA ILE A 57 -11.30 1.80 -2.76
C ILE A 57 -12.02 0.46 -2.86
N PRO A 58 -12.91 0.27 -3.85
CA PRO A 58 -13.70 -0.96 -3.93
C PRO A 58 -12.83 -2.13 -4.37
N GLY A 59 -12.98 -3.31 -3.77
CA GLY A 59 -12.25 -4.51 -4.19
C GLY A 59 -10.82 -4.64 -3.66
N ARG A 60 -10.07 -5.61 -4.18
CA ARG A 60 -8.69 -5.89 -3.75
C ARG A 60 -7.71 -4.95 -4.44
N SER A 61 -6.74 -4.46 -3.68
CA SER A 61 -5.77 -3.46 -4.14
C SER A 61 -4.35 -3.95 -3.85
N ARG A 62 -3.38 -3.56 -4.69
CA ARG A 62 -1.98 -3.95 -4.46
C ARG A 62 -1.50 -3.37 -3.13
N LYS A 63 -0.81 -4.18 -2.33
CA LYS A 63 -0.25 -3.78 -1.03
C LYS A 63 0.62 -2.54 -1.18
N LYS A 64 1.50 -2.55 -2.18
CA LYS A 64 2.37 -1.42 -2.52
C LYS A 64 1.60 -0.11 -2.73
N ASP A 65 0.47 -0.16 -3.44
CA ASP A 65 -0.30 1.04 -3.76
C ASP A 65 -1.00 1.59 -2.51
N ILE A 66 -1.52 0.69 -1.66
CA ILE A 66 -2.10 1.04 -0.35
C ILE A 66 -1.04 1.61 0.59
N ASP A 67 0.10 0.96 0.73
CA ASP A 67 1.17 1.37 1.63
C ASP A 67 1.79 2.71 1.19
N ASN A 68 1.92 2.95 -0.12
CA ASN A 68 2.33 4.24 -0.67
C ASN A 68 1.33 5.35 -0.35
N CYS A 69 0.03 5.07 -0.44
CA CYS A 69 -1.00 6.03 -0.05
C CYS A 69 -0.96 6.35 1.45
N VAL A 70 -0.88 5.33 2.32
CA VAL A 70 -0.74 5.51 3.78
C VAL A 70 0.48 6.37 4.10
N THR A 71 1.60 6.08 3.46
CA THR A 71 2.85 6.84 3.62
C THR A 71 2.67 8.30 3.16
N SER A 72 2.03 8.50 2.00
CA SER A 72 1.76 9.84 1.46
C SER A 72 0.84 10.66 2.37
N ILE A 73 -0.18 10.03 2.97
CA ILE A 73 -1.02 10.66 4.00
C ILE A 73 -0.13 11.08 5.16
N GLY A 74 0.70 10.19 5.70
CA GLY A 74 1.61 10.50 6.81
C GLY A 74 2.56 11.67 6.55
N PHE A 75 3.05 11.83 5.32
CA PHE A 75 3.94 12.93 4.94
C PHE A 75 3.23 14.25 4.60
N GLU A 76 1.91 14.25 4.45
CA GLU A 76 1.18 15.46 4.07
C GLU A 76 1.23 16.51 5.20
N LYS A 77 1.46 17.77 4.83
CA LYS A 77 1.58 18.86 5.81
C LYS A 77 0.21 19.28 6.28
N CYS A 78 0.06 19.56 7.58
CA CYS A 78 -1.21 20.03 8.13
C CYS A 78 -1.74 21.32 7.49
N SER A 79 -0.87 22.23 7.05
CA SER A 79 -1.28 23.43 6.33
C SER A 79 -1.98 23.11 5.01
N PHE A 80 -1.54 22.06 4.30
CA PHE A 80 -2.18 21.59 3.08
C PHE A 80 -3.40 20.73 3.41
N TRP A 81 -3.26 19.77 4.33
CA TRP A 81 -4.31 18.85 4.78
C TRP A 81 -5.61 19.55 5.21
N THR A 82 -5.48 20.68 5.92
CA THR A 82 -6.63 21.44 6.45
C THR A 82 -7.22 22.41 5.44
N GLN A 83 -6.42 22.95 4.52
CA GLN A 83 -6.84 24.00 3.60
C GLN A 83 -7.30 23.46 2.23
N ALA A 84 -6.82 22.28 1.83
CA ALA A 84 -7.19 21.69 0.55
C ALA A 84 -8.68 21.33 0.51
N GLY A 85 -9.35 21.62 -0.61
CA GLY A 85 -10.72 21.16 -0.85
C GLY A 85 -10.80 19.62 -0.89
N ASP A 86 -9.76 18.99 -1.47
CA ASP A 86 -9.56 17.54 -1.48
C ASP A 86 -8.13 17.23 -1.00
N PRO A 87 -7.96 16.77 0.27
CA PRO A 87 -6.66 16.51 0.86
C PRO A 87 -6.10 15.15 0.46
N VAL A 88 -6.83 14.36 -0.34
CA VAL A 88 -6.43 13.00 -0.73
C VAL A 88 -5.14 13.08 -1.55
N PRO A 89 -4.01 12.52 -1.06
CA PRO A 89 -2.76 12.51 -1.80
C PRO A 89 -2.90 11.83 -3.15
N PHE A 90 -2.13 12.26 -4.16
CA PHE A 90 -2.20 11.69 -5.51
C PHE A 90 -2.00 10.16 -5.51
N ALA A 91 -1.09 9.66 -4.66
CA ALA A 91 -0.86 8.23 -4.48
C ALA A 91 -2.14 7.45 -4.13
N CYS A 92 -3.05 8.05 -3.37
CA CYS A 92 -4.31 7.44 -2.99
C CYS A 92 -5.33 7.43 -4.13
N LYS A 93 -5.29 8.44 -5.00
CA LYS A 93 -6.17 8.54 -6.19
C LYS A 93 -5.75 7.59 -7.30
N ALA A 94 -4.47 7.24 -7.34
CA ALA A 94 -3.88 6.37 -8.35
C ALA A 94 -4.06 4.87 -8.07
N ILE A 95 -4.74 4.50 -6.97
CA ILE A 95 -4.89 3.09 -6.60
C ILE A 95 -5.84 2.40 -7.57
N GLU A 96 -5.27 1.45 -8.33
CA GLU A 96 -6.03 0.54 -9.16
C GLU A 96 -6.54 -0.63 -8.32
N TYR A 97 -7.81 -0.98 -8.50
CA TYR A 97 -8.42 -2.12 -7.83
C TYR A 97 -8.84 -3.19 -8.83
N ARG A 98 -8.82 -4.44 -8.37
CA ARG A 98 -9.39 -5.58 -9.09
C ARG A 98 -10.73 -5.93 -8.44
N LYS A 99 -11.75 -6.14 -9.26
CA LYS A 99 -13.03 -6.73 -8.83
C LYS A 99 -12.81 -8.14 -8.25
#